data_AF-A0A9E6NQU9-F1
#
_entry.id   AF-A0A9E6NQU9-F1
#
_cell.length_a   1.000
_cell.length_b   1.000
_cell.length_c   1.000
_cell.angle_alpha   90.00
_cell.angle_beta   90.00
_cell.angle_gamma   90.00
#
_symmetry.space_group_name_H-M   'P 1'
#
loop_
_entity.id
_entity.type
_entity.pdbx_description
1 polymer ?
#
loop_
_entity_poly.entity_id
_entity_poly.type
_entity_poly.pdbx_seq_one_letter_code
_entity_poly.pdbx_strand_id
1 'polypeptide(L)'
;MKVVAVRERELDLSNSILASGPYREQFLAQPEGSEPSVKVTGCALIGNDEQLLPLVSSYLCRNYRNTLLADKTVVSYARRISYLLDDQRRKPEYETTVRDDLLLSIGLGNLEVYLGRLDAAGLAPKTVQGRDAAYNHLFSNHLSISLNDQPPLRTDNPYEHGPIRPGKAHTKEIVQPCSMLELEQLILHAHSERERCMLQLIYDSGIRESELPHITLQDIRNALEYQKLQYVSADSNIPVNADYSPLHILGSKGRKNAKKPRITLVSRTTLERIENYHRTPLYHRHSQRIRDPSKTPAFFNSHGKPYTTKSVEKLIERVSKRAQKAGKTKRKISAHKFRHGSAYLLLTSPDLGKDYFERLGMLSIGHGHSHSTTSEGYTQIPHDIYQKLCKPDSLIKTKCGEMQVLRERTTKRIKTGDRK
;
A
#
# COMPACT_ATOMS: atom_id res chain seq x y z
N MET A 1 7.07 23.91 -1.15
CA MET A 1 6.00 23.94 -0.13
C MET A 1 6.10 22.72 0.77
N LYS A 2 5.71 22.84 2.04
CA LYS A 2 5.75 21.78 3.06
C LYS A 2 4.33 21.38 3.46
N VAL A 3 4.09 20.07 3.62
CA VAL A 3 2.82 19.55 4.12
C VAL A 3 3.02 18.97 5.50
N VAL A 4 2.23 19.44 6.45
CA VAL A 4 2.11 18.85 7.80
C VAL A 4 0.72 18.24 7.88
N ALA A 5 0.63 16.94 8.15
CA ALA A 5 -0.64 16.24 8.35
C ALA A 5 -0.51 15.34 9.56
N VAL A 6 -1.44 15.47 10.49
CA VAL A 6 -1.42 14.80 11.79
C VAL A 6 -2.83 14.34 12.13
N ARG A 7 -2.99 13.09 12.58
CA ARG A 7 -4.27 12.52 13.00
C ARG A 7 -4.12 11.91 14.38
N GLU A 8 -5.04 12.27 15.28
CA GLU A 8 -5.11 11.78 16.66
C GLU A 8 -3.77 11.83 17.41
N ARG A 9 -2.93 12.82 17.12
CA ARG A 9 -1.64 12.97 17.81
C ARG A 9 -1.89 13.69 19.11
N GLU A 10 -1.35 13.14 20.18
CA GLU A 10 -1.29 13.81 21.47
C GLU A 10 -0.37 15.03 21.37
N LEU A 11 -0.93 16.18 21.73
CA LEU A 11 -0.25 17.44 21.83
C LEU A 11 -0.40 17.93 23.28
N ASP A 12 0.74 18.10 23.94
CA ASP A 12 0.80 18.69 25.27
C ASP A 12 0.82 20.22 25.14
N LEU A 13 -0.22 20.85 25.69
CA LEU A 13 -0.44 22.29 25.72
C LEU A 13 0.08 22.95 27.01
N SER A 14 0.73 22.20 27.90
CA SER A 14 1.26 22.71 29.17
C SER A 14 2.18 23.94 28.99
N ASN A 15 2.94 23.97 27.89
CA ASN A 15 3.84 25.05 27.52
C ASN A 15 3.27 25.96 26.41
N SER A 16 1.96 25.89 26.14
CA SER A 16 1.33 26.70 25.10
C SER A 16 1.31 28.17 25.49
N ILE A 17 1.38 29.06 24.50
CA ILE A 17 1.10 30.49 24.68
C ILE A 17 -0.38 30.74 25.08
N LEU A 18 -1.24 29.73 24.97
CA LEU A 18 -2.60 29.77 25.51
C LEU A 18 -2.63 29.52 27.02
N ALA A 19 -1.63 28.81 27.56
CA ALA A 19 -1.46 28.59 28.99
C ALA A 19 -0.78 29.77 29.71
N SER A 20 -0.22 30.72 28.95
CA SER A 20 0.47 31.91 29.46
C SER A 20 0.14 33.16 28.65
N GLY A 21 -0.42 34.20 29.27
CA GLY A 21 -0.75 35.47 28.60
C GLY A 21 -2.23 35.83 28.60
N PRO A 22 -2.68 36.74 27.71
CA PRO A 22 -3.99 37.41 27.81
C PRO A 22 -5.20 36.48 27.59
N TYR A 23 -4.99 35.31 26.98
CA TYR A 23 -6.05 34.32 26.75
C TYR A 23 -6.07 33.18 27.79
N ARG A 24 -5.25 33.27 28.85
CA ARG A 24 -5.08 32.20 29.84
C ARG A 24 -6.38 31.82 30.54
N GLU A 25 -7.17 32.79 30.99
CA GLU A 25 -8.43 32.49 31.69
C GLU A 25 -9.45 31.80 30.77
N GLN A 26 -9.48 32.19 29.48
CA GLN A 26 -10.33 31.53 28.48
C GLN A 26 -9.87 30.11 28.17
N PHE A 27 -8.56 29.86 28.18
CA PHE A 27 -7.99 28.52 28.00
C PHE A 27 -8.23 27.62 29.21
N LEU A 28 -8.06 28.14 30.44
CA LEU A 28 -8.31 27.41 31.68
C LEU A 28 -9.80 27.06 31.90
N ALA A 29 -10.71 27.85 31.31
CA ALA A 29 -12.15 27.57 31.34
C ALA A 29 -12.58 26.44 30.39
N GLN A 30 -11.70 25.99 29.49
CA GLN A 30 -11.95 24.87 28.60
C GLN A 30 -11.49 23.55 29.25
N PRO A 31 -12.06 22.39 28.88
CA PRO A 31 -11.60 21.08 29.36
C PRO A 31 -10.09 20.86 29.20
N GLU A 32 -9.51 21.43 28.15
CA GLU A 32 -8.08 21.42 27.82
C GLU A 32 -7.20 22.17 28.83
N GLY A 33 -7.81 23.01 29.67
CA GLY A 33 -7.14 23.76 30.73
C GLY A 33 -6.84 22.94 31.99
N SER A 34 -7.62 21.88 32.26
CA SER A 34 -7.40 20.95 33.37
C SER A 34 -6.57 19.73 32.96
N GLU A 35 -6.73 19.24 31.73
CA GLU A 35 -5.88 18.22 31.11
C GLU A 35 -5.22 18.78 29.83
N PRO A 36 -3.95 19.23 29.89
CA PRO A 36 -3.30 19.90 28.77
C PRO A 36 -2.95 18.97 27.60
N SER A 37 -3.29 17.67 27.67
CA SER A 37 -3.03 16.72 26.59
C SER A 37 -4.25 16.58 25.69
N VAL A 38 -4.16 17.11 24.47
CA VAL A 38 -5.24 17.04 23.48
C VAL A 38 -4.87 16.19 22.28
N LYS A 39 -5.84 15.46 21.72
CA LYS A 39 -5.68 14.73 20.46
C LYS A 39 -6.04 15.63 19.29
N VAL A 40 -5.04 16.04 18.52
CA VAL A 40 -5.25 16.92 17.36
C VAL A 40 -5.31 16.15 16.04
N THR A 41 -6.26 16.55 15.20
CA THR A 41 -6.32 16.15 13.79
C THR A 41 -6.36 17.41 12.91
N GLY A 42 -5.37 17.53 12.03
CA GLY A 42 -5.22 18.71 11.19
C GLY A 42 -4.23 18.52 10.05
N CYS A 43 -4.34 19.38 9.04
CA CYS A 43 -3.42 19.44 7.92
C CYS A 43 -3.14 20.90 7.51
N ALA A 44 -1.86 21.24 7.40
CA ALA A 44 -1.40 22.53 6.93
C ALA A 44 -0.53 22.35 5.69
N LEU A 45 -0.83 23.12 4.65
CA LEU A 45 0.07 23.36 3.53
C LEU A 45 0.77 24.70 3.77
N ILE A 46 2.09 24.66 3.82
CA ILE A 46 2.95 25.81 4.11
C ILE A 46 3.74 26.15 2.83
N GLY A 47 3.72 27.42 2.46
CA GLY A 47 4.45 28.02 1.34
C GLY A 47 5.97 27.86 1.45
N ASN A 48 6.69 28.37 0.44
CA ASN A 48 8.17 28.38 0.45
C ASN A 48 8.73 29.48 1.37
N ASP A 49 7.94 30.51 1.60
CA ASP A 49 8.12 31.66 2.49
C ASP A 49 7.65 31.36 3.93
N GLU A 50 7.48 30.08 4.27
CA GLU A 50 6.96 29.60 5.56
C GLU A 50 5.55 30.10 5.93
N GLN A 51 4.81 30.67 4.98
CA GLN A 51 3.45 31.13 5.22
C GLN A 51 2.42 30.00 5.09
N LEU A 52 1.39 30.02 5.95
CA LEU A 52 0.25 29.11 5.82
C LEU A 52 -0.54 29.42 4.55
N LEU A 53 -0.97 28.39 3.82
CA LEU A 53 -1.90 28.51 2.69
C LEU A 53 -3.32 28.20 3.18
N PRO A 54 -4.14 29.21 3.52
CA PRO A 54 -5.38 29.04 4.27
C PRO A 54 -6.46 28.24 3.54
N LEU A 55 -6.70 28.48 2.26
CA LEU A 55 -7.78 27.82 1.51
C LEU A 55 -7.51 26.31 1.41
N VAL A 56 -6.29 25.95 1.01
CA VAL A 56 -5.90 24.55 0.87
C VAL A 56 -5.81 23.86 2.23
N SER A 57 -5.32 24.56 3.26
CA SER A 57 -5.23 23.99 4.62
C SER A 57 -6.62 23.77 5.23
N SER A 58 -7.55 24.70 5.05
CA SER A 58 -8.95 24.56 5.47
C SER A 58 -9.63 23.37 4.79
N TYR A 59 -9.49 23.28 3.47
CA TYR A 59 -9.96 22.16 2.66
C TYR A 59 -9.49 20.81 3.20
N LEU A 60 -8.17 20.68 3.39
CA LEU A 60 -7.56 19.43 3.84
C LEU A 60 -7.95 19.13 5.28
N CYS A 61 -7.95 20.12 6.19
CA CYS A 61 -8.37 19.97 7.57
C CYS A 61 -9.79 19.43 7.70
N ARG A 62 -10.75 20.06 7.00
CA ARG A 62 -12.16 19.65 7.02
C ARG A 62 -12.32 18.20 6.59
N ASN A 63 -11.73 17.85 5.46
CA ASN A 63 -11.80 16.49 4.93
C ASN A 63 -11.07 15.48 5.82
N TYR A 64 -10.02 15.91 6.51
CA TYR A 64 -9.22 15.05 7.36
C TYR A 64 -9.90 14.75 8.70
N ARG A 65 -10.47 15.78 9.35
CA ARG A 65 -11.24 15.68 10.59
C ARG A 65 -12.53 14.87 10.40
N ASN A 66 -13.25 15.11 9.31
CA ASN A 66 -14.50 14.40 9.01
C ASN A 66 -14.28 12.98 8.44
N THR A 67 -13.05 12.48 8.52
CA THR A 67 -12.61 11.17 7.99
C THR A 67 -12.91 10.96 6.51
N LEU A 68 -13.17 12.00 5.73
CA LEU A 68 -13.53 11.89 4.31
C LEU A 68 -12.34 11.45 3.45
N LEU A 69 -11.13 11.87 3.83
CA LEU A 69 -9.88 11.48 3.18
C LEU A 69 -8.98 10.64 4.09
N ALA A 70 -8.29 9.69 3.48
CA ALA A 70 -7.22 8.91 4.11
C ALA A 70 -5.93 9.74 4.24
N ASP A 71 -5.03 9.36 5.16
CA ASP A 71 -3.80 10.12 5.46
C ASP A 71 -2.95 10.35 4.21
N LYS A 72 -2.75 9.29 3.42
CA LYS A 72 -1.99 9.34 2.17
C LYS A 72 -2.66 10.23 1.12
N THR A 73 -4.00 10.25 1.08
CA THR A 73 -4.74 11.08 0.13
C THR A 73 -4.62 12.55 0.48
N VAL A 74 -4.72 12.92 1.77
CA VAL A 74 -4.53 14.29 2.24
C VAL A 74 -3.16 14.83 1.83
N VAL A 75 -2.09 14.08 2.13
CA VAL A 75 -0.72 14.49 1.74
C VAL A 75 -0.55 14.52 0.23
N SER A 76 -1.14 13.57 -0.50
CA SER A 76 -1.09 13.52 -1.95
C SER A 76 -1.80 14.72 -2.60
N TYR A 77 -2.99 15.07 -2.11
CA TYR A 77 -3.78 16.19 -2.63
C TYR A 77 -3.07 17.51 -2.34
N ALA A 78 -2.57 17.70 -1.11
CA ALA A 78 -1.76 18.86 -0.74
C ALA A 78 -0.59 19.09 -1.70
N ARG A 79 0.15 18.04 -2.04
CA ARG A 79 1.27 18.11 -3.00
C ARG A 79 0.81 18.37 -4.43
N ARG A 80 -0.31 17.81 -4.86
CA ARG A 80 -0.84 18.05 -6.20
C ARG A 80 -1.25 19.51 -6.35
N ILE A 81 -1.98 20.04 -5.38
CA ILE A 81 -2.40 21.44 -5.33
C ILE A 81 -1.20 22.38 -5.24
N SER A 82 -0.15 22.02 -4.47
CA SER A 82 1.07 22.85 -4.44
C SER A 82 1.74 22.99 -5.81
N TYR A 83 1.73 21.94 -6.64
CA TYR A 83 2.28 22.05 -8.00
C TYR A 83 1.49 23.02 -8.88
N LEU A 84 0.16 23.07 -8.73
CA LEU A 84 -0.67 24.05 -9.43
C LEU A 84 -0.32 25.47 -8.94
N LEU A 85 -0.30 25.69 -7.63
CA LEU A 85 0.03 26.99 -7.04
C LEU A 85 1.43 27.47 -7.47
N ASP A 86 2.44 26.61 -7.39
CA ASP A 86 3.82 26.94 -7.79
C ASP A 86 3.94 27.28 -9.29
N ASP A 87 3.11 26.68 -10.15
CA ASP A 87 3.10 26.99 -11.59
C ASP A 87 2.38 28.31 -11.87
N GLN A 88 1.18 28.49 -11.31
CA GLN A 88 0.32 29.62 -11.64
C GLN A 88 0.84 30.92 -11.05
N ARG A 89 1.41 30.92 -9.83
CA ARG A 89 1.99 32.14 -9.22
C ARG A 89 3.08 32.83 -10.05
N ARG A 90 3.68 32.13 -11.03
CA ARG A 90 4.69 32.73 -11.93
C ARG A 90 4.10 33.57 -13.04
N LYS A 91 2.78 33.56 -13.23
CA LYS A 91 2.11 34.33 -14.27
C LYS A 91 1.84 35.77 -13.78
N PRO A 92 2.03 36.79 -14.63
CA PRO A 92 1.78 38.19 -14.26
C PRO A 92 0.37 38.46 -13.70
N GLU A 93 -0.64 37.76 -14.23
CA GLU A 93 -2.04 37.87 -13.79
C GLU A 93 -2.28 37.47 -12.32
N TYR A 94 -1.34 36.76 -11.68
CA TYR A 94 -1.44 36.34 -10.29
C TYR A 94 -0.36 36.97 -9.39
N GLU A 95 0.42 37.93 -9.89
CA GLU A 95 1.52 38.56 -9.13
C GLU A 95 1.05 39.26 -7.85
N THR A 96 -0.15 39.85 -7.88
CA THR A 96 -0.76 40.55 -6.73
C THR A 96 -1.51 39.63 -5.77
N THR A 97 -1.65 38.34 -6.11
CA THR A 97 -2.38 37.40 -5.25
C THR A 97 -1.58 37.06 -4.01
N VAL A 98 -2.26 37.05 -2.87
CA VAL A 98 -1.64 36.69 -1.59
C VAL A 98 -1.85 35.20 -1.33
N ARG A 99 -0.79 34.50 -0.96
CA ARG A 99 -0.84 33.07 -0.59
C ARG A 99 -1.58 32.23 -1.65
N ASP A 100 -2.68 31.57 -1.29
CA ASP A 100 -3.45 30.70 -2.19
C ASP A 100 -4.72 31.35 -2.76
N ASP A 101 -4.87 32.67 -2.63
CA ASP A 101 -6.02 33.43 -3.14
C ASP A 101 -6.22 33.32 -4.65
N LEU A 102 -5.17 33.00 -5.42
CA LEU A 102 -5.30 32.72 -6.86
C LEU A 102 -6.30 31.61 -7.17
N LEU A 103 -6.57 30.70 -6.21
CA LEU A 103 -7.58 29.65 -6.37
C LEU A 103 -9.00 30.21 -6.47
N LEU A 104 -9.24 31.42 -5.96
CA LEU A 104 -10.53 32.10 -6.03
C LEU A 104 -10.78 32.72 -7.41
N SER A 105 -9.73 33.00 -8.19
CA SER A 105 -9.83 33.67 -9.49
C SER A 105 -9.36 32.84 -10.68
N ILE A 106 -8.65 31.72 -10.47
CA ILE A 106 -8.14 30.88 -11.56
C ILE A 106 -9.26 30.35 -12.46
N GLY A 107 -9.19 30.62 -13.77
CA GLY A 107 -10.21 30.20 -14.73
C GLY A 107 -9.99 28.79 -15.29
N LEU A 108 -11.02 28.25 -15.95
CA LEU A 108 -10.95 26.97 -16.66
C LEU A 108 -9.82 26.95 -17.69
N GLY A 109 -9.68 28.02 -18.50
CA GLY A 109 -8.63 28.11 -19.53
C GLY A 109 -7.22 28.00 -18.94
N ASN A 110 -6.95 28.59 -17.77
CA ASN A 110 -5.64 28.50 -17.11
C ASN A 110 -5.34 27.06 -16.64
N LEU A 111 -6.37 26.35 -16.14
CA LEU A 111 -6.27 24.96 -15.73
C LEU A 111 -6.04 24.04 -16.95
N GLU A 112 -6.77 24.25 -18.04
CA GLU A 112 -6.61 23.50 -19.30
C GLU A 112 -5.21 23.67 -19.88
N VAL A 113 -4.71 24.91 -19.95
CA VAL A 113 -3.36 25.22 -20.43
C VAL A 113 -2.31 24.57 -19.54
N TYR A 114 -2.49 24.61 -18.22
CA TYR A 114 -1.57 23.97 -17.28
C TYR A 114 -1.54 22.46 -17.46
N LEU A 115 -2.70 21.79 -17.49
CA LEU A 115 -2.77 20.34 -17.69
C LEU A 115 -2.21 19.94 -19.07
N GLY A 116 -2.51 20.71 -20.12
CA GLY A 116 -1.94 20.51 -21.46
C GLY A 116 -0.42 20.64 -21.49
N ARG A 117 0.15 21.56 -20.71
CA ARG A 117 1.61 21.67 -20.54
C ARG A 117 2.20 20.45 -19.85
N LEU A 118 1.51 19.87 -18.86
CA LEU A 118 1.95 18.64 -18.21
C LEU A 118 1.94 17.45 -19.18
N ASP A 119 0.92 17.38 -20.03
CA ASP A 119 0.82 16.38 -21.11
C ASP A 119 2.00 16.55 -22.09
N ALA A 120 2.26 17.78 -22.56
CA ALA A 120 3.36 18.11 -23.47
C ALA A 120 4.76 17.86 -22.86
N ALA A 121 4.89 18.01 -21.54
CA ALA A 121 6.11 17.67 -20.80
C ALA A 121 6.32 16.15 -20.60
N GLY A 122 5.43 15.32 -21.15
CA GLY A 122 5.54 13.86 -21.09
C GLY A 122 5.22 13.25 -19.73
N LEU A 123 4.47 13.94 -18.86
CA LEU A 123 4.01 13.34 -17.61
C LEU A 123 3.05 12.19 -17.92
N ALA A 124 3.16 11.10 -17.16
CA ALA A 124 2.28 9.95 -17.33
C ALA A 124 0.80 10.35 -17.21
N PRO A 125 -0.11 9.89 -18.10
CA PRO A 125 -1.51 10.29 -18.10
C PRO A 125 -2.21 10.11 -16.75
N LYS A 126 -1.90 9.01 -16.04
CA LYS A 126 -2.44 8.74 -14.70
C LYS A 126 -2.01 9.77 -13.65
N THR A 127 -0.82 10.34 -13.81
CA THR A 127 -0.32 11.41 -12.93
C THR A 127 -1.07 12.71 -13.18
N VAL A 128 -1.29 13.07 -14.46
CA VAL A 128 -2.06 14.26 -14.84
C VAL A 128 -3.52 14.13 -14.39
N GLN A 129 -4.18 13.00 -14.66
CA GLN A 129 -5.52 12.69 -14.15
C GLN A 129 -5.59 12.72 -12.62
N GLY A 130 -4.56 12.22 -11.94
CA GLY A 130 -4.49 12.29 -10.49
C GLY A 130 -4.43 13.73 -9.98
N ARG A 131 -3.65 14.59 -10.64
CA ARG A 131 -3.59 16.03 -10.33
C ARG A 131 -4.95 16.68 -10.56
N ASP A 132 -5.53 16.46 -11.73
CA ASP A 132 -6.83 16.99 -12.13
C ASP A 132 -7.96 16.56 -11.17
N ALA A 133 -7.98 15.29 -10.74
CA ALA A 133 -8.94 14.80 -9.75
C ALA A 133 -8.79 15.47 -8.36
N ALA A 134 -7.56 15.86 -7.96
CA ALA A 134 -7.35 16.59 -6.72
C ALA A 134 -7.87 18.03 -6.83
N TYR A 135 -7.71 18.67 -7.99
CA TYR A 135 -8.23 20.00 -8.26
C TYR A 135 -9.76 19.98 -8.30
N ASN A 136 -10.38 19.08 -9.07
CA ASN A 136 -11.82 18.90 -9.08
C ASN A 136 -12.37 18.72 -7.65
N HIS A 137 -11.75 17.86 -6.85
CA HIS A 137 -12.21 17.66 -5.46
C HIS A 137 -12.06 18.93 -4.60
N LEU A 138 -11.04 19.75 -4.80
CA LEU A 138 -10.91 21.03 -4.09
C LEU A 138 -12.02 22.01 -4.49
N PHE A 139 -12.21 22.23 -5.79
CA PHE A 139 -13.21 23.18 -6.29
C PHE A 139 -14.63 22.72 -5.95
N SER A 140 -15.00 21.51 -6.37
CA SER A 140 -16.37 21.01 -6.27
C SER A 140 -16.80 20.63 -4.85
N ASN A 141 -15.87 20.32 -3.93
CA ASN A 141 -16.23 19.90 -2.56
C ASN A 141 -15.75 20.88 -1.48
N HIS A 142 -15.25 22.07 -1.85
CA HIS A 142 -14.83 23.04 -0.84
C HIS A 142 -14.96 24.49 -1.28
N LEU A 143 -14.42 24.88 -2.43
CA LEU A 143 -14.40 26.30 -2.81
C LEU A 143 -15.75 26.77 -3.35
N SER A 144 -16.42 25.93 -4.15
CA SER A 144 -17.63 26.29 -4.87
C SER A 144 -18.93 25.78 -4.23
N ILE A 145 -18.90 25.45 -2.93
CA ILE A 145 -20.09 25.00 -2.18
C ILE A 145 -20.22 25.75 -0.85
N SER A 146 -21.46 25.97 -0.39
CA SER A 146 -21.73 26.54 0.92
C SER A 146 -21.32 25.58 2.03
N LEU A 147 -20.60 26.06 3.03
CA LEU A 147 -20.11 25.26 4.15
C LEU A 147 -20.48 25.90 5.48
N ASN A 148 -21.11 25.15 6.39
CA ASN A 148 -21.48 25.62 7.74
C ASN A 148 -22.25 26.96 7.69
N ASP A 149 -23.27 27.03 6.84
CA ASP A 149 -24.10 28.23 6.61
C ASP A 149 -23.35 29.47 6.09
N GLN A 150 -22.08 29.31 5.70
CA GLN A 150 -21.33 30.34 4.98
C GLN A 150 -21.54 30.19 3.47
N PRO A 151 -21.64 31.32 2.74
CA PRO A 151 -21.68 31.28 1.28
C PRO A 151 -20.42 30.62 0.71
N PRO A 152 -20.49 30.09 -0.53
CA PRO A 152 -19.32 29.50 -1.17
C PRO A 152 -18.22 30.56 -1.31
N LEU A 153 -16.97 30.13 -1.14
CA LEU A 153 -15.79 31.01 -1.30
C LEU A 153 -15.62 31.45 -2.76
N ARG A 154 -16.19 30.69 -3.69
CA ARG A 154 -16.19 30.95 -5.12
C ARG A 154 -17.57 30.66 -5.70
N THR A 155 -18.11 31.58 -6.49
CA THR A 155 -19.45 31.42 -7.10
C THR A 155 -19.42 30.54 -8.33
N ASP A 156 -18.38 30.60 -9.15
CA ASP A 156 -18.19 29.74 -10.30
C ASP A 156 -17.39 28.47 -9.93
N ASN A 157 -17.66 27.37 -10.64
CA ASN A 157 -16.91 26.13 -10.50
C ASN A 157 -16.27 25.76 -11.83
N PRO A 158 -14.93 25.90 -12.00
CA PRO A 158 -14.27 25.48 -13.24
C PRO A 158 -14.34 23.97 -13.48
N TYR A 159 -14.82 23.21 -12.51
CA TYR A 159 -15.04 21.77 -12.55
C TYR A 159 -16.52 21.37 -12.50
N GLU A 160 -17.46 22.28 -12.85
CA GLU A 160 -18.90 22.00 -12.83
C GLU A 160 -19.29 20.75 -13.63
N HIS A 161 -18.63 20.53 -14.77
CA HIS A 161 -18.85 19.36 -15.63
C HIS A 161 -17.93 18.17 -15.31
N GLY A 162 -17.25 18.20 -14.16
CA GLY A 162 -16.31 17.17 -13.73
C GLY A 162 -14.86 17.44 -14.15
N PRO A 163 -13.97 16.43 -14.02
CA PRO A 163 -12.54 16.57 -14.33
C PRO A 163 -12.29 17.00 -15.79
N ILE A 164 -11.31 17.90 -16.00
CA ILE A 164 -10.89 18.41 -17.32
C ILE A 164 -10.20 17.32 -18.17
N ARG A 165 -9.57 16.35 -17.52
CA ARG A 165 -9.02 15.14 -18.14
C ARG A 165 -9.84 13.93 -17.68
N PRO A 166 -11.11 13.81 -18.11
CA PRO A 166 -11.93 12.67 -17.75
C PRO A 166 -11.37 11.42 -18.43
N GLY A 167 -11.31 10.30 -17.72
CA GLY A 167 -10.93 9.04 -18.33
C GLY A 167 -10.40 8.01 -17.35
N LYS A 168 -10.47 6.74 -17.77
CA LYS A 168 -9.63 5.67 -17.21
C LYS A 168 -8.30 5.78 -17.95
N ALA A 169 -7.20 6.09 -17.25
CA ALA A 169 -5.85 6.03 -17.82
C ALA A 169 -5.74 4.82 -18.77
N HIS A 170 -5.25 5.07 -19.99
CA HIS A 170 -5.19 4.08 -21.06
C HIS A 170 -4.87 2.68 -20.52
N THR A 171 -5.70 1.74 -20.99
CA THR A 171 -5.75 0.32 -20.66
C THR A 171 -4.40 -0.21 -20.21
N LYS A 172 -4.35 -0.62 -18.94
CA LYS A 172 -3.21 -1.27 -18.28
C LYS A 172 -2.43 -2.08 -19.30
N GLU A 173 -1.21 -1.64 -19.65
CA GLU A 173 -0.24 -2.54 -20.26
C GLU A 173 -0.29 -3.84 -19.46
N ILE A 174 -0.47 -4.97 -20.15
CA ILE A 174 -0.56 -6.28 -19.51
C ILE A 174 0.65 -6.39 -18.58
N VAL A 175 0.40 -6.36 -17.27
CA VAL A 175 1.47 -6.33 -16.29
C VAL A 175 2.13 -7.69 -16.34
N GLN A 176 3.31 -7.76 -16.96
CA GLN A 176 4.03 -9.01 -17.06
C GLN A 176 4.39 -9.52 -15.65
N PRO A 177 3.85 -10.67 -15.22
CA PRO A 177 4.02 -11.21 -13.87
C PRO A 177 5.49 -11.55 -13.59
N CYS A 178 5.87 -11.60 -12.32
CA CYS A 178 7.15 -12.17 -11.92
C CYS A 178 7.10 -13.69 -12.15
N SER A 179 8.03 -14.24 -12.93
CA SER A 179 8.11 -15.71 -13.11
C SER A 179 8.77 -16.40 -11.91
N MET A 180 8.64 -17.72 -11.82
CA MET A 180 9.35 -18.52 -10.81
C MET A 180 10.87 -18.39 -10.91
N LEU A 181 11.40 -18.32 -12.14
CA LEU A 181 12.83 -18.09 -12.37
C LEU A 181 13.25 -16.69 -11.89
N GLU A 182 12.47 -15.65 -12.21
CA GLU A 182 12.74 -14.29 -11.72
C GLU A 182 12.70 -14.24 -10.18
N LEU A 183 11.72 -14.91 -9.56
CA LEU A 183 11.60 -15.01 -8.10
C LEU A 183 12.82 -15.71 -7.49
N GLU A 184 13.24 -16.86 -8.03
CA GLU A 184 14.42 -17.59 -7.59
C GLU A 184 15.66 -16.69 -7.61
N GLN A 185 15.88 -15.96 -8.70
CA GLN A 185 17.00 -15.03 -8.80
C GLN A 185 16.90 -13.90 -7.77
N LEU A 186 15.72 -13.32 -7.54
CA LEU A 186 15.55 -12.28 -6.52
C LEU A 186 15.86 -12.80 -5.11
N ILE A 187 15.43 -14.01 -4.78
CA ILE A 187 15.72 -14.65 -3.49
C ILE A 187 17.22 -14.93 -3.34
N LEU A 188 17.89 -15.44 -4.38
CA LEU A 188 19.33 -15.70 -4.35
C LEU A 188 20.15 -14.42 -4.09
N HIS A 189 19.67 -13.26 -4.57
CA HIS A 189 20.33 -11.94 -4.39
C HIS A 189 19.90 -11.19 -3.11
N ALA A 190 19.04 -11.78 -2.29
CA ALA A 190 18.77 -11.33 -0.94
C ALA A 190 19.90 -11.73 0.01
N HIS A 191 20.21 -10.87 0.97
CA HIS A 191 21.41 -11.00 1.81
C HIS A 191 21.27 -12.02 2.93
N SER A 192 20.07 -12.15 3.48
CA SER A 192 19.78 -12.94 4.67
C SER A 192 18.64 -13.90 4.40
N GLU A 193 18.61 -15.02 5.13
CA GLU A 193 17.51 -15.98 5.02
C GLU A 193 16.17 -15.36 5.40
N ARG A 194 16.16 -14.40 6.32
CA ARG A 194 14.97 -13.58 6.64
C ARG A 194 14.40 -12.90 5.40
N GLU A 195 15.24 -12.21 4.62
CA GLU A 195 14.81 -11.55 3.39
C GLU A 195 14.32 -12.58 2.37
N ARG A 196 14.98 -13.75 2.30
CA ARG A 196 14.61 -14.84 1.39
C ARG A 196 13.23 -15.41 1.69
N CYS A 197 12.97 -15.82 2.93
CA CYS A 197 11.67 -16.36 3.32
C CYS A 197 10.56 -15.30 3.29
N MET A 198 10.88 -14.02 3.55
CA MET A 198 9.95 -12.91 3.35
C MET A 198 9.53 -12.76 1.88
N LEU A 199 10.48 -12.76 0.94
CA LEU A 199 10.18 -12.64 -0.49
C LEU A 199 9.33 -13.82 -0.97
N GLN A 200 9.65 -15.04 -0.51
CA GLN A 200 8.84 -16.22 -0.77
C GLN A 200 7.41 -16.06 -0.22
N LEU A 201 7.23 -15.58 1.01
CA LEU A 201 5.90 -15.34 1.58
C LEU A 201 5.09 -14.34 0.76
N ILE A 202 5.68 -13.20 0.38
CA ILE A 202 4.98 -12.17 -0.39
C ILE A 202 4.48 -12.73 -1.71
N TYR A 203 5.31 -13.53 -2.39
CA TYR A 203 4.93 -14.16 -3.64
C TYR A 203 3.90 -15.28 -3.42
N ASP A 204 4.10 -16.17 -2.48
CA ASP A 204 3.24 -17.34 -2.27
C ASP A 204 1.83 -16.95 -1.79
N SER A 205 1.75 -15.96 -0.89
CA SER A 205 0.49 -15.50 -0.30
C SER A 205 -0.26 -14.45 -1.15
N GLY A 206 0.42 -13.86 -2.14
CA GLY A 206 -0.13 -12.78 -2.97
C GLY A 206 -0.43 -11.49 -2.22
N ILE A 207 0.05 -11.31 -0.99
CA ILE A 207 -0.21 -10.09 -0.19
C ILE A 207 0.42 -8.84 -0.80
N ARG A 208 -0.11 -7.67 -0.44
CA ARG A 208 0.52 -6.39 -0.77
C ARG A 208 1.73 -6.15 0.13
N GLU A 209 2.71 -5.41 -0.36
CA GLU A 209 3.87 -4.99 0.44
C GLU A 209 3.47 -4.15 1.66
N SER A 210 2.31 -3.49 1.60
CA SER A 210 1.72 -2.75 2.72
C SER A 210 1.03 -3.62 3.77
N GLU A 211 0.83 -4.91 3.50
CA GLU A 211 0.14 -5.85 4.40
C GLU A 211 1.14 -6.69 5.19
N LEU A 212 2.34 -6.95 4.65
CA LEU A 212 3.40 -7.67 5.35
C LEU A 212 3.71 -7.11 6.76
N PRO A 213 3.81 -5.77 6.98
CA PRO A 213 4.02 -5.21 8.31
C PRO A 213 2.96 -5.57 9.36
N HIS A 214 1.77 -5.99 8.92
CA HIS A 214 0.66 -6.32 9.80
C HIS A 214 0.59 -7.81 10.16
N ILE A 215 1.42 -8.67 9.55
CA ILE A 215 1.45 -10.10 9.86
C ILE A 215 2.23 -10.31 11.14
N THR A 216 1.60 -11.01 12.09
CA THR A 216 2.13 -11.25 13.43
C THR A 216 2.68 -12.66 13.57
N LEU A 217 3.42 -12.91 14.65
CA LEU A 217 3.87 -14.25 15.03
C LEU A 217 2.66 -15.17 15.26
N GLN A 218 1.59 -14.66 15.87
CA GLN A 218 0.38 -15.45 16.10
C GLN A 218 -0.29 -15.86 14.79
N ASP A 219 -0.35 -14.98 13.78
CA ASP A 219 -0.93 -15.33 12.47
C ASP A 219 -0.19 -16.51 11.81
N ILE A 220 1.15 -16.52 11.92
CA ILE A 220 1.97 -17.62 11.39
C ILE A 220 1.77 -18.90 12.20
N ARG A 221 1.67 -18.80 13.54
CA ARG A 221 1.40 -19.96 14.41
C ARG A 221 0.04 -20.59 14.11
N ASN A 222 -1.00 -19.78 13.96
CA ASN A 222 -2.34 -20.25 13.60
C ASN A 222 -2.33 -20.98 12.26
N ALA A 223 -1.61 -20.44 11.27
CA ALA A 223 -1.47 -21.09 9.96
C ALA A 223 -0.71 -22.43 10.05
N LEU A 224 0.37 -22.50 10.84
CA LEU A 224 1.13 -23.73 11.09
C LEU A 224 0.32 -24.77 11.88
N GLU A 225 -0.54 -24.35 12.80
CA GLU A 225 -1.42 -25.26 13.54
C GLU A 225 -2.44 -25.93 12.63
N TYR A 226 -3.01 -25.18 11.67
CA TYR A 226 -3.89 -25.76 10.66
C TYR A 226 -3.19 -26.86 9.85
N GLN A 227 -1.90 -26.69 9.58
CA GLN A 227 -1.09 -27.67 8.85
C GLN A 227 -0.86 -28.98 9.63
N LYS A 228 -0.97 -28.96 10.97
CA LYS A 228 -0.85 -30.15 11.82
C LYS A 228 -2.14 -30.97 11.85
N LEU A 229 -3.25 -30.40 11.38
CA LEU A 229 -4.50 -31.15 11.23
C LEU A 229 -4.27 -32.23 10.17
N GLN A 230 -4.33 -33.48 10.61
CA GLN A 230 -4.27 -34.63 9.71
C GLN A 230 -5.64 -34.83 9.10
N TYR A 231 -5.71 -34.79 7.78
CA TYR A 231 -6.92 -35.13 7.05
C TYR A 231 -6.87 -36.60 6.69
N VAL A 232 -7.92 -37.34 7.05
CA VAL A 232 -8.11 -38.70 6.56
C VAL A 232 -8.77 -38.60 5.19
N SER A 233 -8.03 -38.96 4.15
CA SER A 233 -8.62 -39.07 2.81
C SER A 233 -9.64 -40.21 2.82
N ALA A 234 -10.84 -39.94 2.30
CA ALA A 234 -11.91 -40.93 2.17
C ALA A 234 -11.47 -42.19 1.38
N ASP A 235 -10.51 -42.01 0.47
CA ASP A 235 -10.11 -43.07 -0.46
C ASP A 235 -8.90 -43.89 0.01
N SER A 236 -8.01 -43.32 0.84
CA SER A 236 -6.74 -43.97 1.19
C SER A 236 -6.57 -44.26 2.68
N ASN A 237 -7.41 -43.71 3.56
CA ASN A 237 -7.28 -43.82 5.02
C ASN A 237 -5.89 -43.44 5.57
N ILE A 238 -5.04 -42.81 4.75
CA ILE A 238 -3.71 -42.33 5.13
C ILE A 238 -3.88 -40.89 5.63
N PRO A 239 -3.38 -40.57 6.84
CA PRO A 239 -3.29 -39.20 7.30
C PRO A 239 -2.41 -38.37 6.36
N VAL A 240 -2.98 -37.38 5.69
CA VAL A 240 -2.22 -36.45 4.84
C VAL A 240 -2.25 -35.06 5.46
N ASN A 241 -1.09 -34.42 5.52
CA ASN A 241 -0.99 -33.02 5.92
C ASN A 241 -1.40 -32.14 4.75
N ALA A 242 -2.18 -31.09 5.02
CA ALA A 242 -2.56 -30.14 3.97
C ALA A 242 -1.34 -29.42 3.39
N ASP A 243 -1.26 -29.35 2.06
CA ASP A 243 -0.21 -28.62 1.34
C ASP A 243 -0.35 -27.10 1.45
N TYR A 244 -1.53 -26.63 1.85
CA TYR A 244 -1.83 -25.21 2.03
C TYR A 244 -2.47 -24.97 3.38
N SER A 245 -2.28 -23.76 3.90
CA SER A 245 -2.94 -23.32 5.11
C SER A 245 -3.51 -21.90 4.92
N PRO A 246 -4.67 -21.62 5.54
CA PRO A 246 -5.23 -20.27 5.55
C PRO A 246 -4.34 -19.36 6.38
N LEU A 247 -4.00 -18.19 5.83
CA LEU A 247 -3.31 -17.12 6.53
C LEU A 247 -4.23 -15.90 6.61
N HIS A 248 -4.50 -15.45 7.84
CA HIS A 248 -5.29 -14.25 8.09
C HIS A 248 -4.46 -13.00 7.80
N ILE A 249 -5.00 -12.10 6.99
CA ILE A 249 -4.34 -10.86 6.55
C ILE A 249 -5.21 -9.65 6.88
N LEU A 250 -4.65 -8.70 7.61
CA LEU A 250 -5.22 -7.38 7.77
C LEU A 250 -4.99 -6.54 6.51
N GLY A 251 -6.00 -6.50 5.62
CA GLY A 251 -5.91 -5.83 4.35
C GLY A 251 -5.68 -4.32 4.46
N SER A 252 -4.98 -3.75 3.46
CA SER A 252 -4.49 -2.36 3.48
C SER A 252 -5.28 -1.37 2.59
N LYS A 253 -6.38 -1.81 1.98
CA LYS A 253 -7.23 -1.03 1.03
C LYS A 253 -8.66 -0.78 1.53
N GLY A 254 -8.90 -0.66 2.83
CA GLY A 254 -10.22 -0.19 3.27
C GLY A 254 -10.40 1.31 2.99
N ARG A 255 -11.66 1.73 2.88
CA ARG A 255 -12.00 3.17 2.76
C ARG A 255 -11.53 3.87 4.05
N LYS A 256 -11.01 5.09 3.93
CA LYS A 256 -10.72 5.97 5.07
C LYS A 256 -9.80 5.36 6.14
N ASN A 257 -8.73 4.67 5.72
CA ASN A 257 -7.78 3.93 6.58
C ASN A 257 -8.32 2.65 7.23
N ALA A 258 -9.55 2.20 6.93
CA ALA A 258 -10.04 0.93 7.43
C ALA A 258 -9.14 -0.24 6.98
N LYS A 259 -8.90 -1.19 7.89
CA LYS A 259 -8.28 -2.47 7.53
C LYS A 259 -9.40 -3.45 7.19
N LYS A 260 -9.30 -4.14 6.04
CA LYS A 260 -10.28 -5.15 5.63
C LYS A 260 -9.66 -6.54 5.80
N PRO A 261 -9.98 -7.28 6.88
CA PRO A 261 -9.47 -8.62 7.08
C PRO A 261 -9.87 -9.53 5.93
N ARG A 262 -9.00 -10.46 5.57
CA ARG A 262 -9.29 -11.54 4.63
C ARG A 262 -8.38 -12.74 4.91
N ILE A 263 -8.71 -13.88 4.32
CA ILE A 263 -7.89 -15.08 4.37
C ILE A 263 -7.23 -15.26 3.00
N THR A 264 -5.95 -15.62 2.96
CA THR A 264 -5.25 -16.08 1.76
C THR A 264 -4.70 -17.49 1.97
N LEU A 265 -4.35 -18.19 0.89
CA LEU A 265 -3.77 -19.53 0.95
C LEU A 265 -2.26 -19.49 0.76
N VAL A 266 -1.53 -20.05 1.72
CA VAL A 266 -0.06 -20.11 1.72
C VAL A 266 0.38 -21.55 1.74
N SER A 267 1.40 -21.88 0.97
CA SER A 267 1.94 -23.23 0.93
C SER A 267 2.63 -23.58 2.24
N ARG A 268 2.43 -24.81 2.70
CA ARG A 268 3.09 -25.42 3.86
C ARG A 268 4.60 -25.15 3.84
N THR A 269 5.24 -25.36 2.70
CA THR A 269 6.70 -25.20 2.55
C THR A 269 7.18 -23.78 2.86
N THR A 270 6.38 -22.77 2.55
CA THR A 270 6.67 -21.37 2.88
C THR A 270 6.52 -21.13 4.39
N LEU A 271 5.47 -21.66 5.01
CA LEU A 271 5.24 -21.54 6.45
C LEU A 271 6.35 -22.22 7.26
N GLU A 272 6.74 -23.44 6.89
CA GLU A 272 7.86 -24.15 7.53
C GLU A 272 9.20 -23.41 7.36
N ARG A 273 9.41 -22.75 6.22
CA ARG A 273 10.60 -21.90 6.01
C ARG A 273 10.61 -20.71 6.98
N ILE A 274 9.43 -20.11 7.22
CA ILE A 274 9.27 -19.04 8.21
C ILE A 274 9.45 -19.57 9.63
N GLU A 275 8.90 -20.74 9.94
CA GLU A 275 9.06 -21.41 11.23
C GLU A 275 10.55 -21.64 11.55
N ASN A 276 11.32 -22.13 10.58
CA ASN A 276 12.77 -22.28 10.72
C ASN A 276 13.47 -20.95 11.03
N TYR A 277 13.03 -19.85 10.40
CA TYR A 277 13.52 -18.50 10.73
C TYR A 277 13.11 -18.08 12.15
N HIS A 278 11.88 -18.36 12.58
CA HIS A 278 11.38 -18.04 13.92
C HIS A 278 12.10 -18.81 15.03
N ARG A 279 12.57 -20.03 14.76
CA ARG A 279 13.40 -20.84 15.68
C ARG A 279 14.83 -20.32 15.85
N THR A 280 15.25 -19.31 15.07
CA THR A 280 16.62 -18.83 15.15
C THR A 280 16.86 -17.88 16.32
N PRO A 281 18.08 -17.87 16.90
CA PRO A 281 18.46 -16.90 17.93
C PRO A 281 18.29 -15.44 17.48
N LEU A 282 18.45 -15.18 16.18
CA LEU A 282 18.27 -13.86 15.58
C LEU A 282 16.83 -13.35 15.74
N TYR A 283 15.83 -14.21 15.46
CA TYR A 283 14.43 -13.84 15.65
C TYR A 283 14.08 -13.75 17.14
N HIS A 284 14.46 -14.77 17.93
CA HIS A 284 14.15 -14.85 19.36
C HIS A 284 14.63 -13.62 20.15
N ARG A 285 15.83 -13.10 19.84
CA ARG A 285 16.37 -11.89 20.49
C ARG A 285 15.43 -10.68 20.38
N HIS A 286 14.71 -10.55 19.27
CA HIS A 286 13.83 -9.41 19.02
C HIS A 286 12.40 -9.68 19.48
N SER A 287 11.87 -10.90 19.27
CA SER A 287 10.50 -11.26 19.68
C SER A 287 10.33 -11.26 21.20
N GLN A 288 11.36 -11.66 21.97
CA GLN A 288 11.33 -11.64 23.44
C GLN A 288 11.07 -10.25 24.04
N ARG A 289 11.37 -9.16 23.30
CA ARG A 289 11.12 -7.80 23.76
C ARG A 289 9.64 -7.42 23.76
N ILE A 290 8.83 -8.07 22.93
CA ILE A 290 7.40 -7.78 22.77
C ILE A 290 6.55 -8.74 23.62
N ARG A 291 7.02 -9.98 23.83
CA ARG A 291 6.40 -11.08 24.60
C ARG A 291 5.05 -11.57 24.08
N ASP A 292 4.14 -10.68 23.70
CA ASP A 292 2.83 -10.96 23.14
C ASP A 292 2.93 -11.37 21.65
N PRO A 293 2.62 -12.62 21.28
CA PRO A 293 2.69 -13.09 19.90
C PRO A 293 1.74 -12.35 18.94
N SER A 294 0.61 -11.84 19.44
CA SER A 294 -0.38 -11.10 18.63
C SER A 294 0.09 -9.69 18.26
N LYS A 295 1.08 -9.16 18.98
CA LYS A 295 1.73 -7.87 18.70
C LYS A 295 3.12 -8.03 18.11
N THR A 296 3.69 -9.23 18.18
CA THR A 296 5.04 -9.54 17.68
C THR A 296 5.00 -9.66 16.16
N PRO A 297 5.78 -8.88 15.40
CA PRO A 297 5.84 -9.02 13.94
C PRO A 297 6.35 -10.39 13.50
N ALA A 298 5.83 -10.90 12.40
CA ALA A 298 6.38 -12.10 11.75
C ALA A 298 7.82 -11.89 11.25
N PHE A 299 8.21 -10.64 10.93
CA PHE A 299 9.54 -10.29 10.44
C PHE A 299 10.09 -9.02 11.09
N PHE A 300 11.38 -9.06 11.46
CA PHE A 300 12.11 -7.92 12.01
C PHE A 300 13.21 -7.46 11.06
N ASN A 301 13.37 -6.16 10.84
CA ASN A 301 14.50 -5.64 10.07
C ASN A 301 15.85 -5.85 10.81
N SER A 302 16.95 -5.44 10.18
CA SER A 302 18.30 -5.59 10.76
C SER A 302 18.52 -4.87 12.10
N HIS A 303 17.62 -3.95 12.47
CA HIS A 303 17.65 -3.22 13.74
C HIS A 303 16.68 -3.80 14.77
N GLY A 304 16.02 -4.92 14.48
CA GLY A 304 15.04 -5.52 15.38
C GLY A 304 13.70 -4.79 15.43
N LYS A 305 13.42 -3.88 14.49
CA LYS A 305 12.14 -3.18 14.39
C LYS A 305 11.23 -3.86 13.35
N PRO A 306 9.89 -3.72 13.46
CA PRO A 306 8.99 -4.16 12.40
C PRO A 306 9.37 -3.57 11.04
N TYR A 307 9.15 -4.31 9.97
CA TYR A 307 9.26 -3.75 8.62
C TYR A 307 8.18 -2.69 8.40
N THR A 308 8.52 -1.59 7.74
CA THR A 308 7.56 -0.63 7.19
C THR A 308 7.32 -0.93 5.72
N THR A 309 6.18 -0.50 5.16
CA THR A 309 5.90 -0.65 3.71
C THR A 309 7.06 -0.16 2.84
N LYS A 310 7.62 1.01 3.17
CA LYS A 310 8.77 1.60 2.45
C LYS A 310 10.03 0.75 2.57
N SER A 311 10.24 0.08 3.69
CA SER A 311 11.39 -0.83 3.86
C SER A 311 11.24 -2.12 3.05
N VAL A 312 10.02 -2.64 2.90
CA VAL A 312 9.71 -3.81 2.04
C VAL A 312 9.89 -3.42 0.56
N GLU A 313 9.35 -2.29 0.15
CA GLU A 313 9.52 -1.74 -1.20
C GLU A 313 11.00 -1.58 -1.55
N LYS A 314 11.77 -0.92 -0.68
CA LYS A 314 13.23 -0.77 -0.85
C LYS A 314 13.97 -2.09 -0.85
N LEU A 315 13.52 -3.09 -0.11
CA LEU A 315 14.11 -4.42 -0.14
C LEU A 315 13.95 -5.03 -1.52
N ILE A 316 12.72 -5.09 -2.04
CA ILE A 316 12.40 -5.66 -3.36
C ILE A 316 13.15 -4.91 -4.47
N GLU A 317 13.15 -3.58 -4.42
CA GLU A 317 13.90 -2.76 -5.37
C GLU A 317 15.40 -3.07 -5.35
N ARG A 318 15.99 -3.21 -4.16
CA ARG A 318 17.42 -3.49 -3.99
C ARG A 318 17.80 -4.87 -4.50
N VAL A 319 17.02 -5.91 -4.17
CA VAL A 319 17.30 -7.27 -4.66
C VAL A 319 17.08 -7.38 -6.17
N SER A 320 16.05 -6.71 -6.70
CA SER A 320 15.83 -6.66 -8.14
C SER A 320 16.96 -5.94 -8.88
N LYS A 321 17.44 -4.80 -8.37
CA LYS A 321 18.59 -4.08 -8.93
C LYS A 321 19.85 -4.95 -8.93
N ARG A 322 20.08 -5.73 -7.87
CA ARG A 322 21.23 -6.65 -7.79
C ARG A 322 21.13 -7.78 -8.81
N ALA A 323 19.98 -8.44 -8.89
CA ALA A 323 19.75 -9.51 -9.85
C ALA A 323 19.88 -9.00 -11.30
N GLN A 324 19.40 -7.78 -11.57
CA GLN A 324 19.56 -7.13 -12.87
C GLN A 324 21.03 -6.81 -13.17
N LYS A 325 21.76 -6.21 -12.22
CA LYS A 325 23.19 -5.90 -12.39
C LYS A 325 24.04 -7.17 -12.60
N ALA A 326 23.64 -8.30 -12.03
CA ALA A 326 24.27 -9.60 -12.23
C ALA A 326 23.85 -10.31 -13.54
N GLY A 327 23.04 -9.67 -14.39
CA GLY A 327 22.55 -10.25 -15.64
C GLY A 327 21.56 -11.40 -15.46
N LYS A 328 21.02 -11.60 -14.24
CA LYS A 328 20.11 -12.71 -13.91
C LYS A 328 18.64 -12.41 -14.18
N THR A 329 18.27 -11.13 -14.24
CA THR A 329 16.94 -10.69 -14.64
C THR A 329 17.03 -9.60 -15.70
N LYS A 330 16.24 -9.70 -16.77
CA LYS A 330 16.26 -8.73 -17.88
C LYS A 330 15.64 -7.37 -17.50
N ARG A 331 14.80 -7.34 -16.47
CA ARG A 331 14.00 -6.18 -16.08
C ARG A 331 13.94 -6.00 -14.56
N LYS A 332 13.45 -4.84 -14.14
CA LYS A 332 13.13 -4.57 -12.74
C LYS A 332 11.83 -5.26 -12.32
N ILE A 333 11.82 -5.83 -11.13
CA ILE A 333 10.69 -6.52 -10.52
C ILE A 333 10.27 -5.75 -9.26
N SER A 334 8.96 -5.46 -9.17
CA SER A 334 8.34 -4.76 -8.05
C SER A 334 7.38 -5.67 -7.30
N ALA A 335 6.98 -5.27 -6.09
CA ALA A 335 6.02 -6.00 -5.27
C ALA A 335 4.70 -6.31 -6.01
N HIS A 336 4.25 -5.38 -6.85
CA HIS A 336 3.05 -5.59 -7.65
C HIS A 336 3.20 -6.77 -8.63
N LYS A 337 4.39 -6.96 -9.22
CA LYS A 337 4.66 -8.10 -10.12
C LYS A 337 4.73 -9.44 -9.39
N PHE A 338 5.12 -9.46 -8.11
CA PHE A 338 5.03 -10.67 -7.27
C PHE A 338 3.58 -11.10 -7.10
N ARG A 339 2.71 -10.15 -6.79
CA ARG A 339 1.29 -10.41 -6.65
C ARG A 339 0.64 -10.89 -7.95
N HIS A 340 1.07 -10.39 -9.10
CA HIS A 340 0.65 -10.96 -10.40
C HIS A 340 1.21 -12.38 -10.57
N GLY A 341 2.49 -12.63 -10.30
CA GLY A 341 3.06 -13.98 -10.35
C GLY A 341 2.34 -15.00 -9.48
N SER A 342 1.99 -14.60 -8.25
CA SER A 342 1.16 -15.37 -7.31
C SER A 342 -0.20 -15.75 -7.92
N ALA A 343 -0.89 -14.77 -8.50
CA ALA A 343 -2.19 -14.97 -9.11
C ALA A 343 -2.12 -16.00 -10.23
N TYR A 344 -1.15 -15.88 -11.13
CA TYR A 344 -0.93 -16.85 -12.20
C TYR A 344 -0.61 -18.24 -11.63
N LEU A 345 0.30 -18.33 -10.64
CA LEU A 345 0.68 -19.60 -10.04
C LEU A 345 -0.52 -20.31 -9.39
N LEU A 346 -1.42 -19.58 -8.75
CA LEU A 346 -2.67 -20.13 -8.19
C LEU A 346 -3.61 -20.59 -9.31
N LEU A 347 -3.83 -19.75 -10.32
CA LEU A 347 -4.72 -20.06 -11.44
C LEU A 347 -4.26 -21.29 -12.22
N THR A 348 -2.95 -21.50 -12.36
CA THR A 348 -2.37 -22.66 -13.07
C THR A 348 -2.20 -23.90 -12.19
N SER A 349 -2.40 -23.80 -10.87
CA SER A 349 -2.17 -24.92 -9.94
C SER A 349 -3.27 -25.96 -10.10
N PRO A 350 -2.96 -27.20 -10.49
CA PRO A 350 -3.95 -28.24 -10.81
C PRO A 350 -4.64 -28.85 -9.57
N ASP A 351 -4.04 -28.69 -8.41
CA ASP A 351 -4.48 -29.15 -7.09
C ASP A 351 -5.35 -28.14 -6.34
N LEU A 352 -5.57 -26.95 -6.90
CA LEU A 352 -6.41 -25.90 -6.30
C LEU A 352 -7.68 -25.74 -7.13
N GLY A 353 -8.84 -25.98 -6.53
CA GLY A 353 -10.14 -25.87 -7.21
C GLY A 353 -10.36 -26.92 -8.30
N LYS A 354 -11.62 -27.21 -8.62
CA LYS A 354 -11.98 -28.18 -9.67
C LYS A 354 -11.75 -27.63 -11.07
N ASP A 355 -11.97 -26.33 -11.24
CA ASP A 355 -11.87 -25.65 -12.52
C ASP A 355 -11.22 -24.26 -12.40
N TYR A 356 -11.19 -23.54 -13.52
CA TYR A 356 -10.64 -22.18 -13.55
C TYR A 356 -11.49 -21.17 -12.76
N PHE A 357 -12.82 -21.33 -12.74
CA PHE A 357 -13.72 -20.40 -12.07
C PHE A 357 -13.63 -20.50 -10.55
N GLU A 358 -13.52 -21.72 -10.01
CA GLU A 358 -13.26 -21.95 -8.59
C GLU A 358 -11.92 -21.31 -8.19
N ARG A 359 -10.85 -21.53 -8.97
CA ARG A 359 -9.54 -20.88 -8.74
C ARG A 359 -9.61 -19.37 -8.79
N LEU A 360 -10.38 -18.82 -9.72
CA LEU A 360 -10.61 -17.38 -9.82
C LEU A 360 -11.39 -16.83 -8.60
N GLY A 361 -12.36 -17.60 -8.09
CA GLY A 361 -13.07 -17.29 -6.85
C GLY A 361 -12.14 -17.28 -5.63
N MET A 362 -11.32 -18.33 -5.47
CA MET A 362 -10.28 -18.42 -4.44
C MET A 362 -9.31 -17.23 -4.52
N LEU A 363 -8.86 -16.89 -5.73
CA LEU A 363 -7.99 -15.75 -5.97
C LEU A 363 -8.65 -14.45 -5.53
N SER A 364 -9.90 -14.20 -5.93
CA SER A 364 -10.63 -12.97 -5.61
C SER A 364 -10.75 -12.75 -4.10
N ILE A 365 -11.11 -13.81 -3.36
CA ILE A 365 -11.19 -13.80 -1.89
C ILE A 365 -9.79 -13.57 -1.29
N GLY A 366 -8.80 -14.35 -1.69
CA GLY A 366 -7.41 -14.28 -1.19
C GLY A 366 -6.73 -12.93 -1.45
N HIS A 367 -7.05 -12.30 -2.57
CA HIS A 367 -6.50 -11.02 -2.99
C HIS A 367 -7.31 -9.82 -2.46
N GLY A 368 -8.49 -10.05 -1.88
CA GLY A 368 -9.31 -9.01 -1.27
C GLY A 368 -9.83 -8.00 -2.28
N HIS A 369 -10.32 -8.48 -3.42
CA HIS A 369 -10.96 -7.64 -4.42
C HIS A 369 -12.39 -7.29 -3.96
N SER A 370 -12.74 -6.00 -4.01
CA SER A 370 -14.06 -5.53 -3.57
C SER A 370 -15.11 -5.60 -4.67
N HIS A 371 -14.70 -5.78 -5.92
CA HIS A 371 -15.57 -5.98 -7.08
C HIS A 371 -14.92 -6.98 -8.04
N SER A 372 -15.72 -7.82 -8.70
CA SER A 372 -15.24 -8.65 -9.83
C SER A 372 -14.60 -7.82 -10.95
N THR A 373 -14.96 -6.53 -11.04
CA THR A 373 -14.43 -5.54 -11.99
C THR A 373 -13.18 -4.81 -11.52
N THR A 374 -12.73 -4.98 -10.27
CA THR A 374 -11.39 -4.51 -9.82
C THR A 374 -10.30 -5.40 -10.43
N SER A 375 -10.21 -5.29 -11.75
CA SER A 375 -9.32 -5.96 -12.68
C SER A 375 -7.85 -5.62 -12.39
N GLU A 376 -7.24 -6.19 -11.36
CA GLU A 376 -5.82 -6.48 -11.49
C GLU A 376 -5.72 -7.35 -12.77
N GLY A 377 -4.94 -6.93 -13.77
CA GLY A 377 -5.09 -7.33 -15.19
C GLY A 377 -5.11 -8.84 -15.52
N TYR A 378 -4.87 -9.71 -14.54
CA TYR A 378 -5.05 -11.15 -14.64
C TYR A 378 -6.51 -11.58 -14.83
N THR A 379 -7.51 -10.82 -14.36
CA THR A 379 -8.93 -11.14 -14.64
C THR A 379 -9.33 -10.84 -16.09
N GLN A 380 -8.44 -10.21 -16.86
CA GLN A 380 -8.65 -9.88 -18.27
C GLN A 380 -7.98 -10.87 -19.21
N ILE A 381 -7.33 -11.93 -18.70
CA ILE A 381 -6.77 -12.98 -19.54
C ILE A 381 -7.95 -13.83 -20.02
N PRO A 382 -8.22 -13.85 -21.33
CA PRO A 382 -9.22 -14.74 -21.91
C PRO A 382 -8.85 -16.21 -21.59
N HIS A 383 -9.86 -17.02 -21.25
CA HIS A 383 -9.68 -18.41 -20.79
C HIS A 383 -8.91 -19.27 -21.82
N ASP A 384 -9.05 -18.97 -23.10
CA ASP A 384 -8.32 -19.55 -24.23
C ASP A 384 -6.81 -19.25 -24.20
N ILE A 385 -6.39 -18.06 -23.76
CA ILE A 385 -4.97 -17.75 -23.56
C ILE A 385 -4.43 -18.54 -22.35
N TYR A 386 -5.22 -18.66 -21.29
CA TYR A 386 -4.87 -19.48 -20.13
C TYR A 386 -4.67 -20.95 -20.52
N GLN A 387 -5.57 -21.53 -21.34
CA GLN A 387 -5.43 -22.88 -21.86
C GLN A 387 -4.16 -23.07 -22.69
N LYS A 388 -3.76 -22.07 -23.50
CA LYS A 388 -2.50 -22.11 -24.27
C LYS A 388 -1.23 -21.98 -23.42
N LEU A 389 -1.31 -21.34 -22.24
CA LEU A 389 -0.19 -21.26 -21.29
C LEU A 389 0.03 -22.57 -20.53
N CYS A 390 -1.04 -23.33 -20.30
CA CYS A 390 -0.99 -24.69 -19.75
C CYS A 390 -0.57 -25.67 -20.86
N LYS A 391 0.74 -25.90 -21.02
CA LYS A 391 1.22 -26.93 -21.97
C LYS A 391 0.70 -28.32 -21.55
N PRO A 392 0.09 -29.11 -22.46
CA PRO A 392 -0.41 -30.46 -22.13
C PRO A 392 0.67 -31.41 -21.57
N ASP A 393 1.93 -31.23 -21.99
CA ASP A 393 3.03 -32.14 -21.65
C ASP A 393 4.00 -31.61 -20.58
N SER A 394 3.69 -30.48 -19.94
CA SER A 394 4.53 -30.04 -18.81
C SER A 394 4.20 -30.85 -17.56
N LEU A 395 5.23 -31.37 -16.88
CA LEU A 395 5.14 -31.88 -15.51
C LEU A 395 4.12 -31.05 -14.72
N ILE A 396 3.10 -31.70 -14.18
CA ILE A 396 2.07 -31.09 -13.35
C ILE A 396 2.76 -30.50 -12.12
N LYS A 397 2.92 -29.17 -12.10
CA LYS A 397 3.58 -28.47 -11.00
C LYS A 397 2.55 -27.72 -10.17
N THR A 398 2.40 -28.17 -8.93
CA THR A 398 1.55 -27.50 -7.95
C THR A 398 2.24 -26.24 -7.41
N LYS A 399 1.47 -25.27 -6.95
CA LYS A 399 1.95 -24.07 -6.26
C LYS A 399 2.82 -24.45 -5.05
N CYS A 400 2.39 -25.43 -4.25
CA CYS A 400 3.18 -25.95 -3.14
C CYS A 400 4.51 -26.58 -3.60
N GLY A 401 4.49 -27.37 -4.66
CA GLY A 401 5.69 -28.00 -5.23
C GLY A 401 6.70 -26.98 -5.77
N GLU A 402 6.23 -25.93 -6.45
CA GLU A 402 7.09 -24.81 -6.90
C GLU A 402 7.71 -24.07 -5.70
N MET A 403 6.96 -23.84 -4.62
CA MET A 403 7.50 -23.26 -3.38
C MET A 403 8.52 -24.18 -2.68
N GLN A 404 8.35 -25.50 -2.82
CA GLN A 404 9.31 -26.48 -2.30
C GLN A 404 10.63 -26.45 -3.06
N VAL A 405 10.59 -26.56 -4.39
CA VAL A 405 11.80 -26.46 -5.23
C VAL A 405 12.51 -25.14 -4.98
N LEU A 406 11.76 -24.04 -4.85
CA LEU A 406 12.30 -22.73 -4.52
C LEU A 406 13.01 -22.72 -3.17
N ARG A 407 12.42 -23.31 -2.12
CA ARG A 407 13.05 -23.41 -0.79
C ARG A 407 14.34 -24.23 -0.87
N GLU A 408 14.33 -25.39 -1.50
CA GLU A 408 15.48 -26.29 -1.60
C GLU A 408 16.67 -25.59 -2.27
N ARG A 409 16.44 -24.88 -3.37
CA ARG A 409 17.50 -24.18 -4.13
C ARG A 409 18.02 -22.91 -3.48
N THR A 410 17.21 -22.28 -2.63
CA THR A 410 17.49 -20.91 -2.17
C THR A 410 17.64 -20.79 -0.65
N THR A 411 17.57 -21.87 0.11
CA THR A 411 17.75 -21.79 1.57
C THR A 411 19.17 -21.37 1.92
N LYS A 412 19.29 -20.41 2.85
CA LYS A 412 20.55 -19.98 3.45
C LYS A 412 20.55 -20.34 4.93
N ARG A 413 21.62 -20.97 5.41
CA ARG A 413 21.78 -21.28 6.84
C ARG A 413 21.95 -19.99 7.65
N ILE A 414 21.15 -19.82 8.70
CA ILE A 414 21.27 -18.73 9.67
C ILE A 414 22.25 -19.17 10.77
N LYS A 415 23.30 -18.37 11.02
CA LYS A 415 24.30 -18.64 12.06
C LYS A 415 24.00 -17.83 13.33
N THR A 416 24.39 -18.36 14.49
CA THR A 416 24.18 -17.74 15.81
C THR A 416 24.81 -16.34 15.95
N GLY A 417 25.82 -16.02 15.13
CA GLY A 417 26.49 -14.73 15.06
C GLY A 417 25.98 -13.77 13.98
N ASP A 418 24.95 -14.14 13.20
CA ASP A 418 24.43 -13.27 12.15
C ASP A 418 23.88 -11.97 12.77
N ARG A 419 24.50 -10.84 12.41
CA ARG A 419 24.12 -9.50 12.89
C ARG A 419 23.13 -8.80 11.96
N LYS A 420 22.73 -9.41 10.84
CA LYS A 420 21.91 -8.76 9.79
C LYS A 420 20.70 -9.57 9.37
#